data_AF-A0A8B7WJB4-F1
#
_entry.id   AF-A0A8B7WJB4-F1
#
_cell.length_a   1.000
_cell.length_b   1.000
_cell.length_c   1.000
_cell.angle_alpha   90.00
_cell.angle_beta   90.00
_cell.angle_gamma   90.00
#
_symmetry.space_group_name_H-M   'P 1'
#
loop_
_entity.id
_entity.type
_entity.pdbx_description
1 polymer ?
#
loop_
_entity_poly.entity_id
_entity_poly.type
_entity_poly.pdbx_seq_one_letter_code
_entity_poly.pdbx_strand_id
1 'polypeptide(L)'
;MGSSPLISIVGYDGGGIQLLCQSSGWLSQPIAKWKGPEGLDLPSDFKVNKDMHGLFHVETTLTVHKNSGIISCSIQLADQKREVKSRLFIGKTFFYTSPRLQPSIMLMVLCIGGAVCIIGEYVRKNYVSALLCLDSSTLTSLEACSVSYLFPIMIPHGTESSASAMRAAEFKEAQKHAVKVTLDPDTAHPNLYISKMQAVICNSHPQDVPCSKKRFKRRCVVAIQGFQSGKHYWEVGVGNNNMWYLGVCRDDVDRNEKYVILSPNNGYWVLGLERENFYFVSNPNRIYFFLESNPSRVGVFLDYEGGTLSFFNVDDQSLIYTLTYQFEGLLKPFIQHNSQYEENMTPIVICPVPS
;
A
#
# COMPACT_ATOMS: atom_id res chain seq x y z
N MET A 1 56.81 -13.01 19.10
CA MET A 1 55.97 -11.86 18.69
C MET A 1 54.63 -12.02 19.40
N GLY A 2 54.07 -10.94 19.94
CA GLY A 2 52.79 -11.01 20.66
C GLY A 2 51.61 -11.34 19.73
N SER A 3 50.47 -11.68 20.34
CA SER A 3 49.23 -11.96 19.63
C SER A 3 48.59 -10.70 19.05
N SER A 4 47.77 -10.86 18.01
CA SER A 4 46.98 -9.75 17.48
C SER A 4 45.97 -9.27 18.52
N PRO A 5 45.75 -7.95 18.67
CA PRO A 5 44.83 -7.42 19.68
C PRO A 5 43.40 -7.90 19.42
N LEU A 6 42.73 -8.37 20.46
CA LEU A 6 41.31 -8.70 20.41
C LEU A 6 40.50 -7.52 20.95
N ILE A 7 39.56 -7.02 20.16
CA ILE A 7 38.62 -5.96 20.58
C ILE A 7 37.27 -6.60 20.91
N SER A 8 36.76 -6.37 22.11
CA SER A 8 35.44 -6.81 22.57
C SER A 8 34.60 -5.64 23.09
N ILE A 9 33.28 -5.79 23.02
CA ILE A 9 32.31 -4.83 23.59
C ILE A 9 31.95 -5.33 24.99
N VAL A 10 32.22 -4.54 26.02
CA VAL A 10 32.04 -4.97 27.42
C VAL A 10 30.79 -4.41 28.09
N GLY A 11 30.22 -3.31 27.58
CA GLY A 11 28.98 -2.76 28.14
C GLY A 11 28.69 -1.33 27.73
N TYR A 12 27.78 -0.71 28.47
CA TYR A 12 27.40 0.70 28.33
C TYR A 12 27.81 1.48 29.58
N ASP A 13 28.52 2.58 29.39
CA ASP A 13 28.96 3.46 30.48
C ASP A 13 28.77 4.93 30.07
N GLY A 14 28.15 5.73 30.95
CA GLY A 14 27.91 7.16 30.70
C GLY A 14 27.16 7.50 29.39
N GLY A 15 26.34 6.59 28.85
CA GLY A 15 25.65 6.76 27.57
C GLY A 15 26.51 6.50 26.33
N GLY A 16 27.72 5.96 26.49
CA GLY A 16 28.58 5.45 25.43
C GLY A 16 28.77 3.93 25.49
N ILE A 17 29.37 3.36 24.45
CA ILE A 17 29.73 1.93 24.36
C ILE A 17 31.16 1.77 24.84
N GLN A 18 31.38 0.91 25.83
CA GLN A 18 32.69 0.62 26.37
C GLN A 18 33.34 -0.54 25.61
N LEU A 19 34.52 -0.28 25.07
CA LEU A 19 35.35 -1.24 24.34
C LEU A 19 36.53 -1.68 25.19
N LEU A 20 36.91 -2.94 25.02
CA LEU A 20 38.07 -3.54 25.64
C LEU A 20 39.00 -4.09 24.57
N CYS A 21 40.28 -3.73 24.61
CA CYS A 21 41.31 -4.31 23.77
C CYS A 21 42.33 -5.05 24.63
N GLN A 22 42.61 -6.30 24.27
CA GLN A 22 43.55 -7.16 24.99
C GLN A 22 44.52 -7.85 24.03
N SER A 23 45.77 -8.06 24.49
CA SER A 23 46.77 -8.84 23.78
C SER A 23 47.79 -9.44 24.74
N SER A 24 48.26 -10.66 24.43
CA SER A 24 49.19 -11.44 25.24
C SER A 24 50.40 -11.94 24.43
N GLY A 25 51.42 -12.43 25.13
CA GLY A 25 52.56 -13.10 24.53
C GLY A 25 53.72 -12.18 24.14
N TRP A 26 53.84 -11.02 24.79
CA TRP A 26 54.91 -10.05 24.53
C TRP A 26 56.14 -10.33 25.39
N LEU A 27 57.34 -10.29 24.81
CA LEU A 27 58.61 -10.56 25.52
C LEU A 27 59.15 -9.34 26.28
N SER A 28 58.74 -8.14 25.87
CA SER A 28 59.08 -6.86 26.48
C SER A 28 57.80 -6.04 26.66
N GLN A 29 57.85 -5.02 27.52
CA GLN A 29 56.67 -4.24 27.91
C GLN A 29 56.07 -3.51 26.69
N PRO A 30 54.84 -3.85 26.26
CA PRO A 30 54.19 -3.22 25.13
C PRO A 30 53.46 -1.94 25.53
N ILE A 31 53.22 -1.08 24.55
CA ILE A 31 52.42 0.15 24.64
C ILE A 31 51.16 -0.06 23.81
N ALA A 32 49.99 0.08 24.44
CA ALA A 32 48.70 0.02 23.76
C ALA A 32 48.17 1.43 23.50
N LYS A 33 47.62 1.64 22.30
CA LYS A 33 47.02 2.92 21.87
C LYS A 33 45.75 2.67 21.08
N TRP A 34 44.71 3.44 21.37
CA TRP A 34 43.55 3.55 20.51
C TRP A 34 43.74 4.64 19.47
N LYS A 35 43.31 4.38 18.24
CA LYS A 35 43.30 5.36 17.14
C LYS A 35 41.90 5.52 16.58
N GLY A 36 41.51 6.78 16.37
CA GLY A 36 40.25 7.12 15.71
C GLY A 36 40.27 6.91 14.19
N PRO A 37 39.19 7.30 13.48
CA PRO A 37 39.06 7.14 12.02
C PRO A 37 40.14 7.83 11.22
N GLU A 38 40.60 8.98 11.70
CA GLU A 38 41.63 9.80 11.08
C GLU A 38 43.05 9.32 11.45
N GLY A 39 43.16 8.23 12.22
CA GLY A 39 44.44 7.68 12.66
C GLY A 39 45.09 8.40 13.85
N LEU A 40 44.40 9.40 14.42
CA LEU A 40 44.85 10.14 15.60
C LEU A 40 44.73 9.29 16.88
N ASP A 41 45.72 9.40 17.75
CA ASP A 41 45.75 8.72 19.05
C ASP A 41 44.64 9.28 19.97
N LEU A 42 43.83 8.38 20.52
CA LEU A 42 42.77 8.69 21.47
C LEU A 42 43.28 8.51 22.91
N PRO A 43 42.84 9.37 23.86
CA PRO A 43 43.25 9.26 25.25
C PRO A 43 42.69 7.97 25.86
N SER A 44 43.57 7.12 26.35
CA SER A 44 43.20 5.86 27.01
C SER A 44 44.29 5.40 27.96
N ASP A 45 43.89 4.99 29.16
CA ASP A 45 44.79 4.29 30.05
C ASP A 45 44.92 2.82 29.62
N PHE A 46 46.08 2.23 29.92
CA PHE A 46 46.33 0.82 29.68
C PHE A 46 47.00 0.19 30.89
N LYS A 47 46.68 -1.09 31.12
CA LYS A 47 47.24 -1.91 32.18
C LYS A 47 48.16 -2.95 31.56
N VAL A 48 49.30 -3.19 32.19
CA VAL A 48 50.25 -4.22 31.77
C VAL A 48 50.49 -5.18 32.92
N ASN A 49 50.26 -6.46 32.68
CA ASN A 49 50.49 -7.55 33.61
C ASN A 49 51.51 -8.54 33.03
N LYS A 50 52.16 -9.34 33.87
CA LYS A 50 52.98 -10.48 33.43
C LYS A 50 52.27 -11.78 33.74
N ASP A 51 52.30 -12.73 32.80
CA ASP A 51 51.78 -14.07 33.01
C ASP A 51 52.78 -14.95 33.80
N MET A 52 52.37 -16.19 34.12
CA MET A 52 53.21 -17.14 34.86
C MET A 52 54.48 -17.55 34.11
N HIS A 53 54.55 -17.33 32.80
CA HIS A 53 55.72 -17.60 31.95
C HIS A 53 56.60 -16.36 31.75
N GLY A 54 56.29 -15.25 32.42
CA GLY A 54 57.04 -14.00 32.35
C GLY A 54 56.74 -13.15 31.11
N LEU A 55 55.73 -13.51 30.29
CA LEU A 55 55.31 -12.74 29.12
C LEU A 55 54.33 -11.65 29.53
N PHE A 56 54.39 -10.51 28.84
CA PHE A 56 53.52 -9.38 29.10
C PHE A 56 52.15 -9.54 28.42
N HIS A 57 51.12 -9.19 29.16
CA HIS A 57 49.73 -9.05 28.75
C HIS A 57 49.30 -7.60 28.95
N VAL A 58 48.66 -7.01 27.94
CA VAL A 58 48.21 -5.62 27.97
C VAL A 58 46.71 -5.53 27.71
N GLU A 59 46.08 -4.61 28.43
CA GLU A 59 44.65 -4.34 28.38
C GLU A 59 44.41 -2.83 28.35
N THR A 60 43.50 -2.36 27.50
CA THR A 60 43.11 -0.94 27.45
C THR A 60 41.62 -0.79 27.14
N THR A 61 40.99 0.20 27.76
CA THR A 61 39.56 0.49 27.62
C THR A 61 39.33 1.83 26.91
N LEU A 62 38.25 1.91 26.14
CA LEU A 62 37.80 3.15 25.50
C LEU A 62 36.27 3.23 25.50
N THR A 63 35.71 4.34 25.97
CA THR A 63 34.27 4.60 25.88
C THR A 63 33.96 5.50 24.69
N VAL A 64 33.09 5.02 23.80
CA VAL A 64 32.72 5.70 22.56
C VAL A 64 31.32 6.27 22.72
N HIS A 65 31.14 7.58 22.65
CA HIS A 65 29.84 8.24 22.92
C HIS A 65 29.08 8.71 21.66
N LYS A 66 29.70 8.66 20.48
CA LYS A 66 29.12 9.11 19.21
C LYS A 66 29.53 8.16 18.09
N ASN A 67 28.95 8.32 16.89
CA ASN A 67 29.36 7.58 15.70
C ASN A 67 30.81 7.92 15.31
N SER A 68 31.75 7.20 15.90
CA SER A 68 33.18 7.44 15.79
C SER A 68 33.84 6.65 14.66
N GLY A 69 33.08 6.10 13.68
CA GLY A 69 33.64 5.44 12.51
C GLY A 69 34.45 4.17 12.82
N ILE A 70 35.54 3.94 12.05
CA ILE A 70 36.47 2.83 12.28
C ILE A 70 37.44 3.20 13.39
N ILE A 71 37.41 2.45 14.48
CA ILE A 71 38.35 2.59 15.60
C ILE A 71 39.37 1.46 15.49
N SER A 72 40.62 1.73 15.82
CA SER A 72 41.66 0.70 15.85
C SER A 72 42.44 0.67 17.16
N CYS A 73 42.69 -0.53 17.66
CA CYS A 73 43.61 -0.75 18.77
C CYS A 73 44.96 -1.17 18.19
N SER A 74 46.02 -0.45 18.57
CA SER A 74 47.39 -0.70 18.13
C SER A 74 48.28 -1.01 19.32
N ILE A 75 49.14 -2.02 19.16
CA ILE A 75 50.08 -2.45 20.18
C ILE A 75 51.46 -2.46 19.56
N GLN A 76 52.40 -1.78 20.23
CA GLN A 76 53.77 -1.61 19.75
C GLN A 76 54.75 -1.68 20.92
N LEU A 77 55.99 -2.09 20.65
CA LEU A 77 57.08 -2.01 21.62
C LEU A 77 57.73 -0.62 21.53
N ALA A 78 58.19 -0.07 22.66
CA ALA A 78 58.77 1.28 22.72
C ALA A 78 59.94 1.46 21.73
N ASP A 79 60.73 0.41 21.51
CA ASP A 79 61.95 0.45 20.70
C ASP A 79 61.74 -0.05 19.25
N GLN A 80 60.53 -0.48 18.87
CA GLN A 80 60.25 -1.00 17.52
C GLN A 80 59.22 -0.16 16.77
N LYS A 81 59.49 0.10 15.49
CA LYS A 81 58.56 0.81 14.59
C LYS A 81 57.35 -0.03 14.13
N ARG A 82 57.30 -1.32 14.45
CA ARG A 82 56.28 -2.24 13.93
C ARG A 82 55.11 -2.35 14.93
N GLU A 83 53.93 -1.92 14.50
CA GLU A 83 52.69 -2.05 15.26
C GLU A 83 51.89 -3.27 14.82
N VAL A 84 51.23 -3.95 15.77
CA VAL A 84 50.18 -4.93 15.50
C VAL A 84 48.85 -4.28 15.86
N LYS A 85 47.88 -4.30 14.93
CA LYS A 85 46.61 -3.60 15.13
C LYS A 85 45.39 -4.39 14.68
N SER A 86 44.28 -4.11 15.33
CA SER A 86 42.95 -4.63 15.00
C SER A 86 41.97 -3.47 14.86
N ARG A 87 40.95 -3.65 14.02
CA ARG A 87 39.98 -2.62 13.65
C ARG A 87 38.57 -3.09 13.97
N LEU A 88 37.75 -2.18 14.49
CA LEU A 88 36.34 -2.39 14.77
C LEU A 88 35.53 -1.21 14.23
N PHE A 89 34.36 -1.49 13.65
CA PHE A 89 33.41 -0.48 13.20
C PHE A 89 32.12 -0.56 14.02
N ILE A 90 31.67 0.57 14.56
CA ILE A 90 30.41 0.67 15.32
C ILE A 90 29.44 1.55 14.54
N GLY A 91 28.31 0.99 14.12
CA GLY A 91 27.26 1.71 13.39
C GLY A 91 26.45 2.68 14.26
N LYS A 92 25.82 3.68 13.62
CA LYS A 92 24.96 4.69 14.26
C LYS A 92 23.77 4.12 15.05
N THR A 93 23.33 2.92 14.71
CA THR A 93 22.16 2.25 15.31
C THR A 93 22.36 1.87 16.78
N PHE A 94 23.60 1.68 17.23
CA PHE A 94 23.90 1.30 18.62
C PHE A 94 23.86 2.47 19.63
N PHE A 95 23.76 3.71 19.14
CA PHE A 95 23.65 4.93 19.95
C PHE A 95 22.22 5.47 20.04
N TYR A 96 21.22 4.73 19.54
CA TYR A 96 19.84 5.16 19.55
C TYR A 96 19.20 4.92 20.92
N THR A 97 19.46 5.81 21.86
CA THR A 97 18.77 5.82 23.15
C THR A 97 17.30 6.18 22.91
N SER A 98 16.39 5.27 23.26
CA SER A 98 14.94 5.49 23.16
C SER A 98 14.54 6.86 23.72
N PRO A 99 13.72 7.67 23.01
CA PRO A 99 13.30 8.95 23.55
C PRO A 99 12.43 8.70 24.78
N ARG A 100 12.94 9.08 25.96
CA ARG A 100 12.12 9.21 27.17
C ARG A 100 10.93 10.10 26.80
N LEU A 101 9.72 9.54 26.85
CA LEU A 101 8.48 10.26 26.55
C LEU A 101 8.48 11.59 27.31
N GLN A 102 8.54 12.69 26.57
CA GLN A 102 8.39 14.02 27.15
C GLN A 102 6.99 14.12 27.76
N PRO A 103 6.82 14.64 28.98
CA PRO A 103 5.51 14.85 29.60
C PRO A 103 4.54 15.65 28.71
N SER A 104 5.08 16.49 27.81
CA SER A 104 4.32 17.24 26.81
C SER A 104 3.55 16.36 25.82
N ILE A 105 4.10 15.20 25.44
CA ILE A 105 3.46 14.27 24.50
C ILE A 105 2.29 13.55 25.19
N MET A 106 2.46 13.14 26.45
CA MET A 106 1.36 12.59 27.25
C MET A 106 0.24 13.62 27.44
N LEU A 107 0.57 14.89 27.68
CA LEU A 107 -0.42 15.96 27.79
C LEU A 107 -1.17 16.18 26.47
N MET A 108 -0.47 16.19 25.33
CA MET A 108 -1.07 16.27 23.99
C MET A 108 -2.04 15.10 23.72
N VAL A 109 -1.64 13.87 24.05
CA VAL A 109 -2.51 12.68 23.87
C VAL A 109 -3.75 12.77 24.76
N LEU A 110 -3.62 13.24 26.01
CA LEU A 110 -4.76 13.46 26.90
C LEU A 110 -5.69 14.57 26.39
N CYS A 111 -5.14 15.66 25.85
CA CYS A 111 -5.93 16.74 25.24
C CYS A 111 -6.68 16.26 23.98
N ILE A 112 -6.02 15.49 23.11
CA ILE A 112 -6.64 14.90 21.92
C ILE A 112 -7.73 13.90 22.33
N GLY A 113 -7.46 13.05 23.32
CA GLY A 113 -8.45 12.13 23.88
C GLY A 113 -9.67 12.85 24.43
N GLY A 114 -9.47 13.94 25.18
CA GLY A 114 -10.55 14.78 25.69
C GLY A 114 -11.38 15.42 24.59
N ALA A 115 -10.74 15.98 23.56
CA ALA A 115 -11.43 16.57 22.41
C ALA A 115 -12.24 15.51 21.63
N VAL A 116 -11.69 14.32 21.43
CA VAL A 116 -12.39 13.19 20.79
C VAL A 116 -13.58 12.74 21.63
N CYS A 117 -13.47 12.68 22.96
CA CYS A 117 -14.60 12.34 23.84
C CYS A 117 -15.70 13.41 23.78
N ILE A 118 -15.36 14.70 23.79
CA ILE A 118 -16.35 15.79 23.71
C ILE A 118 -17.05 15.79 22.34
N ILE A 119 -16.29 15.63 21.25
CA ILE A 119 -16.85 15.49 19.90
C ILE A 119 -17.71 14.22 19.84
N GLY A 120 -17.25 13.11 20.41
CA GLY A 120 -17.98 11.85 20.51
C GLY A 120 -19.29 11.99 21.28
N GLU A 121 -19.33 12.73 22.40
CA GLU A 121 -20.56 13.00 23.14
C GLU A 121 -21.50 13.97 22.43
N TYR A 122 -20.95 14.98 21.74
CA TYR A 122 -21.72 15.90 20.92
C TYR A 122 -22.37 15.18 19.73
N VAL A 123 -21.59 14.36 19.03
CA VAL A 123 -22.06 13.47 17.96
C VAL A 123 -23.04 12.45 18.52
N ARG A 124 -22.76 11.81 19.65
CA ARG A 124 -23.67 10.86 20.31
C ARG A 124 -24.99 11.52 20.68
N LYS A 125 -25.01 12.75 21.20
CA LYS A 125 -26.27 13.47 21.49
C LYS A 125 -27.07 13.77 20.22
N ASN A 126 -26.41 14.17 19.12
CA ASN A 126 -27.05 14.37 17.81
C ASN A 126 -27.49 13.04 17.15
N TYR A 127 -26.75 11.96 17.36
CA TYR A 127 -27.10 10.62 16.85
C TYR A 127 -28.18 9.96 17.69
N VAL A 128 -28.22 10.13 19.01
CA VAL A 128 -29.28 9.60 19.89
C VAL A 128 -30.60 10.31 19.64
N SER A 129 -30.59 11.62 19.35
CA SER A 129 -31.82 12.29 18.89
C SER A 129 -32.28 11.77 17.52
N ALA A 130 -31.35 11.38 16.64
CA ALA A 130 -31.66 10.71 15.37
C ALA A 130 -32.04 9.21 15.53
N LEU A 131 -31.53 8.53 16.56
CA LEU A 131 -31.77 7.12 16.86
C LEU A 131 -33.14 6.90 17.53
N LEU A 132 -33.72 7.91 18.18
CA LEU A 132 -35.12 7.85 18.66
C LEU A 132 -36.14 7.74 17.51
N CYS A 133 -35.70 7.82 16.25
CA CYS A 133 -36.50 7.60 15.06
C CYS A 133 -36.25 6.25 14.35
N LEU A 134 -35.41 5.35 14.88
CA LEU A 134 -35.06 4.09 14.20
C LEU A 134 -35.31 2.89 15.12
N ASP A 135 -36.20 2.01 14.64
CA ASP A 135 -36.71 0.83 15.32
C ASP A 135 -35.66 -0.29 15.46
N SER A 136 -35.82 -1.09 16.50
CA SER A 136 -34.83 -2.00 17.11
C SER A 136 -34.61 -3.31 16.32
N SER A 137 -33.58 -3.42 15.45
CA SER A 137 -33.23 -4.75 14.88
C SER A 137 -31.83 -4.94 14.26
N THR A 138 -30.76 -4.24 14.68
CA THR A 138 -29.43 -4.46 14.07
C THR A 138 -28.24 -4.34 15.04
N LEU A 139 -28.08 -5.31 15.94
CA LEU A 139 -26.91 -5.36 16.83
C LEU A 139 -26.38 -6.80 17.00
N THR A 140 -26.06 -7.49 15.89
CA THR A 140 -25.52 -8.86 15.96
C THR A 140 -24.56 -9.27 14.81
N SER A 141 -23.76 -8.38 14.21
CA SER A 141 -22.79 -8.85 13.18
C SER A 141 -21.44 -8.15 13.10
N LEU A 142 -21.00 -7.42 14.14
CA LEU A 142 -19.76 -6.62 14.10
C LEU A 142 -18.47 -7.32 14.55
N GLU A 143 -18.43 -8.65 14.72
CA GLU A 143 -17.23 -9.32 15.26
C GLU A 143 -16.35 -10.09 14.26
N ALA A 144 -16.61 -10.08 12.95
CA ALA A 144 -15.80 -10.87 12.00
C ALA A 144 -14.71 -10.08 11.23
N CYS A 145 -14.38 -8.85 11.62
CA CYS A 145 -13.51 -7.97 10.83
C CYS A 145 -12.18 -7.68 11.51
N SER A 146 -11.29 -8.68 11.55
CA SER A 146 -9.85 -8.44 11.58
C SER A 146 -9.10 -9.67 11.07
N VAL A 147 -7.99 -9.42 10.39
CA VAL A 147 -7.05 -10.40 9.80
C VAL A 147 -7.39 -10.87 8.37
N SER A 148 -6.98 -10.06 7.38
CA SER A 148 -6.49 -10.53 6.06
C SER A 148 -5.87 -9.36 5.28
N TYR A 149 -4.88 -8.71 5.88
CA TYR A 149 -3.88 -7.93 5.15
C TYR A 149 -2.59 -8.71 5.27
N LEU A 150 -2.13 -9.36 4.18
CA LEU A 150 -0.71 -9.57 3.85
C LEU A 150 -0.55 -10.40 2.57
N PHE A 151 0.29 -9.86 1.69
CA PHE A 151 0.91 -10.40 0.46
C PHE A 151 0.12 -10.42 -0.87
N PRO A 152 0.57 -9.64 -1.88
CA PRO A 152 0.16 -9.83 -3.26
C PRO A 152 0.84 -11.06 -3.87
N ILE A 153 0.06 -11.93 -4.50
CA ILE A 153 0.56 -13.04 -5.32
C ILE A 153 0.98 -12.47 -6.67
N MET A 154 2.28 -12.47 -6.97
CA MET A 154 2.79 -12.24 -8.33
C MET A 154 2.63 -13.53 -9.14
N ILE A 155 1.77 -13.52 -10.16
CA ILE A 155 1.69 -14.60 -11.15
C ILE A 155 2.71 -14.31 -12.26
N PRO A 156 3.62 -15.24 -12.61
CA PRO A 156 4.55 -15.04 -13.72
C PRO A 156 3.81 -15.11 -15.06
N HIS A 157 4.03 -14.11 -15.92
CA HIS A 157 3.59 -14.12 -17.31
C HIS A 157 4.36 -15.18 -18.11
N GLY A 158 3.62 -16.10 -18.74
CA GLY A 158 4.15 -17.14 -19.63
C GLY A 158 3.78 -16.89 -21.10
N THR A 159 4.82 -16.86 -21.94
CA THR A 159 4.88 -17.11 -23.40
C THR A 159 3.88 -16.37 -24.32
N GLU A 160 4.39 -15.39 -25.08
CA GLU A 160 3.62 -14.31 -25.74
C GLU A 160 3.16 -14.53 -27.18
N SER A 161 3.63 -15.55 -27.91
CA SER A 161 3.44 -15.56 -29.38
C SER A 161 2.10 -16.13 -29.87
N SER A 162 1.61 -17.25 -29.34
CA SER A 162 0.31 -17.83 -29.74
C SER A 162 -0.88 -17.21 -29.02
N ALA A 163 -0.66 -16.73 -27.79
CA ALA A 163 -1.68 -16.14 -26.95
C ALA A 163 -2.07 -14.71 -27.40
N SER A 164 -1.19 -13.96 -28.06
CA SER A 164 -1.51 -12.62 -28.57
C SER A 164 -2.51 -12.66 -29.74
N ALA A 165 -2.34 -13.59 -30.67
CA ALA A 165 -3.25 -13.78 -31.80
C ALA A 165 -4.65 -14.22 -31.36
N MET A 166 -4.72 -15.10 -30.34
CA MET A 166 -5.98 -15.54 -29.74
C MET A 166 -6.71 -14.39 -29.04
N ARG A 167 -5.99 -13.55 -28.28
CA ARG A 167 -6.55 -12.37 -27.60
C ARG A 167 -7.11 -11.32 -28.58
N ALA A 168 -6.42 -11.10 -29.70
CA ALA A 168 -6.91 -10.20 -30.74
C ALA A 168 -8.18 -10.71 -31.45
N ALA A 169 -8.34 -12.03 -31.59
CA ALA A 169 -9.54 -12.63 -32.15
C ALA A 169 -10.74 -12.48 -31.20
N GLU A 170 -10.53 -12.67 -29.89
CA GLU A 170 -11.57 -12.47 -28.87
C GLU A 170 -12.07 -11.03 -28.83
N PHE A 171 -11.17 -10.04 -28.89
CA PHE A 171 -11.55 -8.63 -28.95
C PHE A 171 -12.45 -8.32 -30.16
N LYS A 172 -12.05 -8.78 -31.35
CA LYS A 172 -12.85 -8.59 -32.58
C LYS A 172 -14.19 -9.31 -32.53
N GLU A 173 -14.26 -10.47 -31.91
CA GLU A 173 -15.52 -11.18 -31.70
C GLU A 173 -16.43 -10.40 -30.74
N ALA A 174 -15.90 -9.89 -29.63
CA ALA A 174 -16.66 -9.08 -28.67
C ALA A 174 -17.29 -7.85 -29.34
N GLN A 175 -16.54 -7.14 -30.20
CA GLN A 175 -17.05 -5.96 -30.91
C GLN A 175 -18.26 -6.23 -31.80
N LYS A 176 -18.47 -7.46 -32.29
CA LYS A 176 -19.68 -7.82 -33.07
C LYS A 176 -20.97 -7.75 -32.25
N HIS A 177 -20.85 -7.79 -30.92
CA HIS A 177 -21.96 -7.74 -29.97
C HIS A 177 -22.12 -6.34 -29.36
N ALA A 178 -21.64 -5.30 -30.05
CA ALA A 178 -21.71 -3.93 -29.57
C ALA A 178 -23.15 -3.46 -29.34
N VAL A 179 -23.40 -2.86 -28.18
CA VAL A 179 -24.71 -2.32 -27.80
C VAL A 179 -24.61 -0.86 -27.39
N LYS A 180 -25.68 -0.11 -27.63
CA LYS A 180 -25.78 1.27 -27.15
C LYS A 180 -26.11 1.27 -25.66
N VAL A 181 -25.19 1.80 -24.86
CA VAL A 181 -25.36 2.01 -23.41
C VAL A 181 -25.64 3.48 -23.12
N THR A 182 -26.60 3.75 -22.24
CA THR A 182 -26.95 5.10 -21.77
C THR A 182 -27.06 5.11 -20.26
N LEU A 183 -26.42 6.09 -19.63
CA LEU A 183 -26.39 6.26 -18.18
C LEU A 183 -27.74 6.73 -17.63
N ASP A 184 -28.14 6.25 -16.45
CA ASP A 184 -29.38 6.62 -15.76
C ASP A 184 -29.12 7.69 -14.68
N PRO A 185 -29.47 8.98 -14.92
CA PRO A 185 -29.24 10.07 -13.96
C PRO A 185 -30.02 9.92 -12.65
N ASP A 186 -31.11 9.15 -12.63
CA ASP A 186 -31.90 8.91 -11.41
C ASP A 186 -31.15 8.00 -10.42
N THR A 187 -30.17 7.25 -10.92
CA THR A 187 -29.32 6.37 -10.10
C THR A 187 -28.05 7.05 -9.63
N ALA A 188 -27.58 8.07 -10.35
CA ALA A 188 -26.28 8.69 -10.12
C ALA A 188 -26.18 9.34 -8.74
N HIS A 189 -25.06 9.13 -8.05
CA HIS A 189 -24.73 9.86 -6.84
C HIS A 189 -24.79 11.39 -7.05
N PRO A 190 -25.18 12.21 -6.04
CA PRO A 190 -25.28 13.66 -6.19
C PRO A 190 -24.00 14.36 -6.70
N ASN A 191 -22.82 13.86 -6.37
CA ASN A 191 -21.54 14.38 -6.92
C ASN A 191 -21.25 13.97 -8.38
N LEU A 192 -22.03 13.09 -8.98
CA LEU A 192 -21.85 12.65 -10.36
C LEU A 192 -22.85 13.35 -11.27
N TYR A 193 -22.36 14.29 -12.07
CA TYR A 193 -23.15 14.94 -13.10
C TYR A 193 -23.12 14.11 -14.39
N ILE A 194 -24.31 13.80 -14.92
CA ILE A 194 -24.45 13.01 -16.14
C ILE A 194 -24.72 13.96 -17.32
N SER A 195 -23.73 14.11 -18.20
CA SER A 195 -23.85 14.92 -19.40
C SER A 195 -24.26 14.06 -20.60
N LYS A 196 -25.32 14.48 -21.29
CA LYS A 196 -25.87 13.83 -22.50
C LYS A 196 -26.13 12.33 -22.34
N MET A 197 -26.39 11.86 -21.11
CA MET A 197 -26.60 10.44 -20.78
C MET A 197 -25.42 9.50 -21.14
N GLN A 198 -24.23 10.05 -21.35
CA GLN A 198 -23.05 9.30 -21.82
C GLN A 198 -21.80 9.59 -21.02
N ALA A 199 -21.65 10.81 -20.48
CA ALA A 199 -20.47 11.22 -19.74
C ALA A 199 -20.77 11.39 -18.26
N VAL A 200 -19.92 10.82 -17.41
CA VAL A 200 -19.89 10.97 -15.96
C VAL A 200 -18.83 11.99 -15.60
N ILE A 201 -19.25 13.10 -15.02
CA ILE A 201 -18.36 14.15 -14.50
C ILE A 201 -18.45 14.13 -12.98
N CYS A 202 -17.32 13.95 -12.29
CA CYS A 202 -17.27 13.96 -10.83
C CYS A 202 -16.97 15.37 -10.32
N ASN A 203 -17.93 15.97 -9.60
CA ASN A 203 -17.80 17.28 -9.00
C ASN A 203 -17.48 17.18 -7.50
N SER A 204 -16.76 18.17 -6.96
CA SER A 204 -16.45 18.25 -5.52
C SER A 204 -17.70 18.49 -4.67
N HIS A 205 -18.65 19.27 -5.19
CA HIS A 205 -19.90 19.59 -4.50
C HIS A 205 -21.07 18.74 -5.03
N PRO A 206 -21.94 18.24 -4.16
CA PRO A 206 -23.14 17.52 -4.57
C PRO A 206 -24.09 18.48 -5.31
N GLN A 207 -24.71 18.01 -6.38
CA GLN A 207 -25.80 18.70 -7.03
C GLN A 207 -27.10 18.56 -6.22
N ASP A 208 -28.00 19.53 -6.34
CA ASP A 208 -29.33 19.45 -5.72
C ASP A 208 -30.22 18.53 -6.56
N VAL A 209 -30.44 17.31 -6.06
CA VAL A 209 -31.25 16.27 -6.70
C VAL A 209 -32.24 15.66 -5.71
N PRO A 210 -33.45 15.26 -6.18
CA PRO A 210 -34.42 14.63 -5.31
C PRO A 210 -33.89 13.34 -4.66
N CYS A 211 -34.29 13.14 -3.40
CA CYS A 211 -34.11 11.87 -2.70
C CYS A 211 -34.88 10.76 -3.44
N SER A 212 -34.18 9.69 -3.82
CA SER A 212 -34.74 8.55 -4.54
C SER A 212 -34.10 7.26 -4.06
N LYS A 213 -34.91 6.21 -3.86
CA LYS A 213 -34.41 4.86 -3.53
C LYS A 213 -33.56 4.25 -4.65
N LYS A 214 -33.69 4.75 -5.88
CA LYS A 214 -32.87 4.31 -7.03
C LYS A 214 -31.45 4.87 -6.99
N ARG A 215 -31.22 5.93 -6.20
CA ARG A 215 -29.97 6.69 -6.19
C ARG A 215 -28.93 6.03 -5.29
N PHE A 216 -27.71 5.90 -5.79
CA PHE A 216 -26.60 5.39 -5.01
C PHE A 216 -26.09 6.43 -4.01
N LYS A 217 -25.86 6.01 -2.75
CA LYS A 217 -25.09 6.79 -1.76
C LYS A 217 -23.57 6.68 -1.97
N ARG A 218 -23.13 5.67 -2.70
CA ARG A 218 -21.76 5.52 -3.19
C ARG A 218 -21.60 6.32 -4.50
N ARG A 219 -20.41 6.85 -4.81
CA ARG A 219 -20.12 7.65 -6.03
C ARG A 219 -20.13 6.81 -7.32
N CYS A 220 -21.27 6.24 -7.66
CA CYS A 220 -21.48 5.45 -8.86
C CYS A 220 -22.79 5.79 -9.56
N VAL A 221 -22.93 5.24 -10.76
CA VAL A 221 -24.10 5.32 -11.63
C VAL A 221 -24.19 4.01 -12.41
N VAL A 222 -25.41 3.62 -12.77
CA VAL A 222 -25.66 2.48 -13.68
C VAL A 222 -26.30 2.94 -14.98
N ALA A 223 -26.28 2.08 -15.99
CA ALA A 223 -27.02 2.32 -17.22
C ALA A 223 -28.54 2.06 -17.05
N ILE A 224 -29.31 2.60 -18.00
CA ILE A 224 -30.74 2.32 -18.15
C ILE A 224 -30.94 0.88 -18.62
N GLN A 225 -30.11 0.45 -19.57
CA GLN A 225 -30.11 -0.92 -20.08
C GLN A 225 -29.69 -1.90 -18.98
N GLY A 226 -30.32 -3.07 -18.97
CA GLY A 226 -29.87 -4.22 -18.20
C GLY A 226 -30.00 -5.48 -19.03
N PHE A 227 -29.18 -6.48 -18.70
CA PHE A 227 -29.02 -7.71 -19.46
C PHE A 227 -29.25 -8.92 -18.55
N GLN A 228 -30.04 -9.87 -19.05
CA GLN A 228 -30.35 -11.16 -18.40
C GLN A 228 -30.10 -12.37 -19.32
N SER A 229 -29.54 -12.11 -20.50
CA SER A 229 -29.26 -13.09 -21.55
C SER A 229 -28.43 -12.42 -22.63
N GLY A 230 -27.79 -13.23 -23.47
CA GLY A 230 -27.04 -12.82 -24.64
C GLY A 230 -25.64 -12.29 -24.34
N LYS A 231 -25.00 -11.86 -25.43
CA LYS A 231 -23.68 -11.27 -25.44
C LYS A 231 -23.79 -9.78 -25.71
N HIS A 232 -23.09 -8.96 -24.93
CA HIS A 232 -23.17 -7.50 -24.98
C HIS A 232 -21.81 -6.88 -24.79
N TYR A 233 -21.43 -5.97 -25.69
CA TYR A 233 -20.17 -5.26 -25.64
C TYR A 233 -20.38 -3.74 -25.62
N TRP A 234 -19.61 -3.02 -24.82
CA TRP A 234 -19.55 -1.56 -24.84
C TRP A 234 -18.16 -1.05 -24.49
N GLU A 235 -17.86 0.17 -24.90
CA GLU A 235 -16.57 0.82 -24.62
C GLU A 235 -16.75 2.03 -23.70
N VAL A 236 -15.80 2.20 -22.80
CA VAL A 236 -15.76 3.32 -21.86
C VAL A 236 -14.42 4.04 -21.97
N GLY A 237 -14.46 5.30 -22.39
CA GLY A 237 -13.32 6.20 -22.32
C GLY A 237 -13.08 6.61 -20.88
N VAL A 238 -11.92 6.22 -20.34
CA VAL A 238 -11.48 6.54 -18.97
C VAL A 238 -10.46 7.67 -18.94
N GLY A 239 -9.89 8.03 -20.09
CA GLY A 239 -8.95 9.15 -20.22
C GLY A 239 -7.72 8.95 -19.35
N ASN A 240 -7.27 10.03 -18.70
CA ASN A 240 -6.10 10.02 -17.82
C ASN A 240 -6.50 9.91 -16.34
N ASN A 241 -7.73 9.46 -16.04
CA ASN A 241 -8.19 9.32 -14.67
C ASN A 241 -7.38 8.24 -13.94
N ASN A 242 -6.93 8.54 -12.73
CA ASN A 242 -6.13 7.64 -11.90
C ASN A 242 -6.95 6.76 -10.94
N MET A 243 -8.28 6.93 -10.91
CA MET A 243 -9.18 6.13 -10.08
C MET A 243 -10.58 6.01 -10.71
N TRP A 244 -10.95 4.80 -11.10
CA TRP A 244 -12.24 4.49 -11.74
C TRP A 244 -12.55 2.99 -11.66
N TYR A 245 -13.83 2.64 -11.73
CA TYR A 245 -14.28 1.25 -11.60
C TYR A 245 -15.36 1.02 -12.65
N LEU A 246 -15.21 -0.02 -13.45
CA LEU A 246 -16.07 -0.35 -14.58
C LEU A 246 -16.49 -1.82 -14.52
N GLY A 247 -17.68 -2.12 -15.00
CA GLY A 247 -18.16 -3.49 -15.13
C GLY A 247 -19.67 -3.57 -15.08
N VAL A 248 -20.20 -4.52 -14.32
CA VAL A 248 -21.65 -4.69 -14.11
C VAL A 248 -21.98 -4.89 -12.64
N CYS A 249 -23.20 -4.54 -12.25
CA CYS A 249 -23.79 -4.94 -10.98
C CYS A 249 -25.19 -5.49 -11.18
N ARG A 250 -25.72 -6.25 -10.22
CA ARG A 250 -27.14 -6.61 -10.23
C ARG A 250 -28.00 -5.37 -10.04
N ASP A 251 -29.20 -5.35 -10.61
CA ASP A 251 -30.14 -4.24 -10.44
C ASP A 251 -30.68 -4.12 -9.00
N ASP A 252 -30.68 -5.23 -8.26
CA ASP A 252 -31.22 -5.37 -6.91
C ASP A 252 -30.21 -5.11 -5.77
N VAL A 253 -29.00 -4.65 -6.09
CA VAL A 253 -27.99 -4.30 -5.08
C VAL A 253 -28.50 -3.19 -4.14
N ASP A 254 -28.10 -3.24 -2.87
CA ASP A 254 -28.43 -2.18 -1.93
C ASP A 254 -27.70 -0.88 -2.32
N ARG A 255 -28.48 0.13 -2.72
CA ARG A 255 -27.99 1.44 -3.15
C ARG A 255 -27.80 2.42 -1.99
N ASN A 256 -28.28 2.07 -0.79
CA ASN A 256 -28.16 2.88 0.41
C ASN A 256 -26.86 2.67 1.19
N GLU A 257 -26.13 1.60 0.92
CA GLU A 257 -24.83 1.33 1.56
C GLU A 257 -23.72 2.12 0.86
N LYS A 258 -22.96 2.91 1.64
CA LYS A 258 -21.87 3.74 1.12
C LYS A 258 -20.57 2.94 0.97
N TYR A 259 -20.34 1.99 1.87
CA TYR A 259 -19.08 1.27 2.03
C TYR A 259 -19.23 -0.23 1.73
N VAL A 260 -19.93 -0.57 0.66
CA VAL A 260 -20.02 -1.96 0.18
C VAL A 260 -18.71 -2.41 -0.48
N ILE A 261 -18.31 -3.65 -0.23
CA ILE A 261 -17.21 -4.31 -0.94
C ILE A 261 -17.71 -4.66 -2.35
N LEU A 262 -17.02 -4.17 -3.39
CA LEU A 262 -17.36 -4.49 -4.78
C LEU A 262 -16.84 -5.88 -5.14
N SER A 263 -17.66 -6.89 -4.87
CA SER A 263 -17.37 -8.29 -5.16
C SER A 263 -18.60 -9.03 -5.68
N PRO A 264 -18.41 -10.19 -6.33
CA PRO A 264 -19.49 -11.03 -6.83
C PRO A 264 -20.51 -11.40 -5.73
N ASN A 265 -20.04 -11.64 -4.50
CA ASN A 265 -20.91 -11.96 -3.36
C ASN A 265 -21.90 -10.82 -3.03
N ASN A 266 -21.54 -9.58 -3.34
CA ASN A 266 -22.39 -8.41 -3.16
C ASN A 266 -23.08 -7.98 -4.47
N GLY A 267 -22.99 -8.81 -5.53
CA GLY A 267 -23.61 -8.55 -6.83
C GLY A 267 -22.85 -7.56 -7.72
N TYR A 268 -21.53 -7.44 -7.57
CA TYR A 268 -20.67 -6.57 -8.37
C TYR A 268 -19.54 -7.34 -9.06
N TRP A 269 -19.38 -7.14 -10.37
CA TRP A 269 -18.28 -7.68 -11.17
C TRP A 269 -17.59 -6.53 -11.87
N VAL A 270 -16.44 -6.10 -11.33
CA VAL A 270 -15.79 -4.86 -11.74
C VAL A 270 -14.28 -5.05 -11.92
N LEU A 271 -13.75 -4.34 -12.92
CA LEU A 271 -12.36 -3.96 -13.02
C LEU A 271 -12.22 -2.57 -12.42
N GLY A 272 -11.30 -2.38 -11.48
CA GLY A 272 -11.04 -1.06 -10.90
C GLY A 272 -9.58 -0.67 -10.96
N LEU A 273 -9.34 0.60 -11.21
CA LEU A 273 -8.07 1.28 -11.01
C LEU A 273 -8.13 2.07 -9.70
N GLU A 274 -7.19 1.82 -8.79
CA GLU A 274 -7.13 2.56 -7.50
C GLU A 274 -6.12 3.70 -7.50
N ARG A 275 -4.96 3.51 -8.13
CA ARG A 275 -3.88 4.51 -8.26
C ARG A 275 -2.98 4.20 -9.47
N GLU A 276 -2.77 5.19 -10.35
CA GLU A 276 -1.87 5.11 -11.51
C GLU A 276 -2.08 3.85 -12.37
N ASN A 277 -1.35 2.77 -12.09
CA ASN A 277 -1.40 1.50 -12.84
C ASN A 277 -1.81 0.31 -11.93
N PHE A 278 -2.35 0.57 -10.74
CA PHE A 278 -2.72 -0.44 -9.77
C PHE A 278 -4.17 -0.86 -9.98
N TYR A 279 -4.34 -1.98 -10.69
CA TYR A 279 -5.63 -2.54 -11.04
C TYR A 279 -6.04 -3.63 -10.06
N PHE A 280 -7.35 -3.81 -9.91
CA PHE A 280 -7.90 -4.94 -9.21
C PHE A 280 -9.15 -5.50 -9.88
N VAL A 281 -9.38 -6.78 -9.62
CA VAL A 281 -10.66 -7.46 -9.83
C VAL A 281 -11.01 -8.25 -8.56
N SER A 282 -12.28 -8.58 -8.37
CA SER A 282 -12.72 -9.41 -7.25
C SER A 282 -13.09 -10.80 -7.77
N ASN A 283 -12.27 -11.81 -7.45
CA ASN A 283 -12.51 -13.19 -7.85
C ASN A 283 -12.08 -14.25 -6.81
N PRO A 284 -12.99 -14.75 -5.95
CA PRO A 284 -13.93 -13.95 -5.14
C PRO A 284 -13.21 -13.00 -4.17
N ASN A 285 -11.92 -13.23 -3.93
CA ASN A 285 -11.03 -12.33 -3.21
C ASN A 285 -10.49 -11.24 -4.14
N ARG A 286 -10.02 -10.13 -3.57
CA ARG A 286 -9.47 -9.02 -4.34
C ARG A 286 -8.09 -9.39 -4.87
N ILE A 287 -7.97 -9.48 -6.19
CA ILE A 287 -6.72 -9.74 -6.90
C ILE A 287 -6.22 -8.43 -7.46
N TYR A 288 -4.96 -8.09 -7.16
CA TYR A 288 -4.31 -6.88 -7.67
C TYR A 288 -3.26 -7.23 -8.71
N PHE A 289 -3.11 -6.37 -9.71
CA PHE A 289 -2.13 -6.54 -10.78
C PHE A 289 -1.77 -5.19 -11.40
N PHE A 290 -0.71 -5.18 -12.20
CA PHE A 290 -0.23 -4.02 -12.94
C PHE A 290 -0.42 -4.26 -14.43
N LEU A 291 -0.71 -3.18 -15.17
CA LEU A 291 -0.70 -3.19 -16.62
C LEU A 291 0.57 -2.48 -17.12
N GLU A 292 1.14 -2.98 -18.22
CA GLU A 292 2.29 -2.34 -18.88
C GLU A 292 1.87 -1.02 -19.55
N SER A 293 0.70 -1.02 -20.18
CA SER A 293 0.06 0.13 -20.81
C SER A 293 -1.26 0.45 -20.09
N ASN A 294 -1.49 1.71 -19.74
CA ASN A 294 -2.80 2.12 -19.24
C ASN A 294 -3.76 2.35 -20.41
N PRO A 295 -4.95 1.73 -20.39
CA PRO A 295 -5.99 2.06 -21.36
C PRO A 295 -6.51 3.47 -21.14
N SER A 296 -6.54 4.27 -22.20
CA SER A 296 -7.40 5.45 -22.30
C SER A 296 -8.86 5.07 -22.51
N ARG A 297 -9.09 3.84 -23.01
CA ARG A 297 -10.41 3.25 -23.25
C ARG A 297 -10.45 1.76 -22.91
N VAL A 298 -11.49 1.36 -22.20
CA VAL A 298 -11.73 -0.02 -21.78
C VAL A 298 -12.96 -0.58 -22.47
N GLY A 299 -12.81 -1.73 -23.12
CA GLY A 299 -13.91 -2.52 -23.65
C GLY A 299 -14.43 -3.47 -22.58
N VAL A 300 -15.74 -3.57 -22.43
CA VAL A 300 -16.39 -4.49 -21.49
C VAL A 300 -17.29 -5.43 -22.28
N PHE A 301 -17.05 -6.74 -22.15
CA PHE A 301 -17.79 -7.78 -22.84
C PHE A 301 -18.46 -8.72 -21.85
N LEU A 302 -19.78 -8.74 -21.84
CA LEU A 302 -20.59 -9.67 -21.08
C LEU A 302 -21.06 -10.81 -21.99
N ASP A 303 -20.72 -12.04 -21.66
CA ASP A 303 -21.34 -13.26 -22.20
C ASP A 303 -22.16 -13.88 -21.07
N TYR A 304 -23.47 -13.61 -21.04
CA TYR A 304 -24.32 -13.95 -19.90
C TYR A 304 -24.44 -15.47 -19.73
N GLU A 305 -24.78 -16.20 -20.80
CA GLU A 305 -24.89 -17.65 -20.79
C GLU A 305 -23.53 -18.34 -20.71
N GLY A 306 -22.50 -17.77 -21.33
CA GLY A 306 -21.13 -18.25 -21.19
C GLY A 306 -20.54 -18.01 -19.80
N GLY A 307 -21.18 -17.18 -18.99
CA GLY A 307 -20.77 -16.86 -17.63
C GLY A 307 -19.44 -16.12 -17.57
N THR A 308 -19.18 -15.22 -18.53
CA THR A 308 -17.93 -14.44 -18.54
C THR A 308 -18.17 -12.93 -18.63
N LEU A 309 -17.31 -12.17 -17.94
CA LEU A 309 -17.19 -10.73 -18.09
C LEU A 309 -15.72 -10.42 -18.38
N SER A 310 -15.43 -10.04 -19.61
CA SER A 310 -14.08 -9.75 -20.10
C SER A 310 -13.85 -8.25 -20.25
N PHE A 311 -12.64 -7.81 -19.90
CA PHE A 311 -12.20 -6.44 -20.01
C PHE A 311 -11.03 -6.35 -20.99
N PHE A 312 -11.09 -5.40 -21.91
CA PHE A 312 -10.09 -5.21 -22.95
C PHE A 312 -9.47 -3.82 -22.87
N ASN A 313 -8.17 -3.72 -23.11
CA ASN A 313 -7.54 -2.45 -23.44
C ASN A 313 -7.80 -2.20 -24.93
N VAL A 314 -8.61 -1.19 -25.24
CA VAL A 314 -9.03 -0.92 -26.63
C VAL A 314 -7.88 -0.32 -27.43
N ASP A 315 -6.92 0.34 -26.78
CA ASP A 315 -5.84 1.06 -27.45
C ASP A 315 -4.85 0.09 -28.12
N ASP A 316 -4.56 -1.03 -27.47
CA ASP A 316 -3.67 -2.09 -27.99
C ASP A 316 -4.41 -3.41 -28.31
N GLN A 317 -5.73 -3.43 -28.17
CA GLN A 317 -6.60 -4.59 -28.44
C GLN A 317 -6.28 -5.82 -27.60
N SER A 318 -5.66 -5.64 -26.43
CA SER A 318 -5.30 -6.72 -25.53
C SER A 318 -6.40 -7.03 -24.51
N LEU A 319 -6.47 -8.30 -24.08
CA LEU A 319 -7.30 -8.70 -22.96
C LEU A 319 -6.62 -8.30 -21.64
N ILE A 320 -7.33 -7.54 -20.80
CA ILE A 320 -6.89 -7.17 -19.45
C ILE A 320 -7.19 -8.32 -18.48
N TYR A 321 -8.45 -8.73 -18.39
CA TYR A 321 -8.88 -9.78 -17.46
C TYR A 321 -10.25 -10.35 -17.85
N THR A 322 -10.51 -11.61 -17.51
CA THR A 322 -11.84 -12.24 -17.63
C THR A 322 -12.30 -12.79 -16.29
N LEU A 323 -13.44 -12.30 -15.81
CA LEU A 323 -14.15 -12.87 -14.67
C LEU A 323 -15.07 -13.99 -15.17
N THR A 324 -15.07 -15.14 -14.49
CA THR A 324 -15.92 -16.28 -14.83
C THR A 324 -16.88 -16.59 -13.68
N TYR A 325 -18.19 -16.43 -13.94
CA TYR A 325 -19.26 -16.58 -12.97
C TYR A 325 -20.55 -17.04 -13.63
N GLN A 326 -21.32 -17.85 -12.92
CA GLN A 326 -22.73 -18.05 -13.26
C GLN A 326 -23.49 -16.80 -12.83
N PHE A 327 -24.03 -16.07 -13.80
CA PHE A 327 -24.78 -14.85 -13.55
C PHE A 327 -26.25 -15.16 -13.28
N GLU A 328 -26.82 -14.44 -12.32
CA GLU A 328 -28.24 -14.53 -11.98
C GLU A 328 -28.84 -13.13 -11.89
N GLY A 329 -30.09 -13.00 -12.35
CA GLY A 329 -30.81 -11.74 -12.30
C GLY A 329 -30.34 -10.71 -13.35
N LEU A 330 -30.91 -9.51 -13.26
CA LEU A 330 -30.66 -8.41 -14.20
C LEU A 330 -29.33 -7.73 -13.87
N LEU A 331 -28.39 -7.75 -14.83
CA LEU A 331 -27.11 -7.06 -14.72
C LEU A 331 -27.14 -5.73 -15.46
N LYS A 332 -26.66 -4.67 -14.82
CA LYS A 332 -26.56 -3.34 -15.43
C LYS A 332 -25.10 -2.90 -15.53
N PRO A 333 -24.69 -2.30 -16.66
CA PRO A 333 -23.42 -1.58 -16.75
C PRO A 333 -23.26 -0.61 -15.59
N PHE A 334 -22.10 -0.65 -14.96
CA PHE A 334 -21.77 0.06 -13.74
C PHE A 334 -20.52 0.91 -13.95
N ILE A 335 -20.58 2.17 -13.48
CA ILE A 335 -19.44 3.09 -13.45
C ILE A 335 -19.33 3.69 -12.06
N GLN A 336 -18.15 3.59 -11.46
CA GLN A 336 -17.75 4.40 -10.31
C GLN A 336 -16.65 5.37 -10.74
N HIS A 337 -16.83 6.63 -10.36
CA HIS A 337 -15.82 7.65 -10.59
C HIS A 337 -15.52 8.37 -9.28
N ASN A 338 -14.24 8.38 -8.91
CA ASN A 338 -13.73 9.14 -7.78
C ASN A 338 -12.60 10.03 -8.29
N SER A 339 -12.69 11.34 -8.09
CA SER A 339 -11.50 12.19 -8.14
C SER A 339 -10.98 12.35 -6.70
N GLN A 340 -9.73 11.95 -6.44
CA GLN A 340 -9.06 12.25 -5.17
C GLN A 340 -8.35 13.61 -5.21
N TYR A 341 -8.14 14.18 -6.40
CA TYR A 341 -7.42 15.42 -6.61
C TYR A 341 -8.08 16.20 -7.77
N GLU A 342 -8.38 17.48 -7.56
CA GLU A 342 -9.16 18.33 -8.47
C GLU A 342 -8.38 18.74 -9.74
N GLU A 343 -7.08 18.49 -9.77
CA GLU A 343 -6.21 18.81 -10.89
C GLU A 343 -6.34 17.73 -11.98
N ASN A 344 -7.09 18.05 -13.04
CA ASN A 344 -7.31 17.28 -14.28
C ASN A 344 -8.51 16.31 -14.29
N MET A 345 -9.71 16.85 -14.01
CA MET A 345 -10.98 16.15 -14.21
C MET A 345 -11.22 15.84 -15.71
N THR A 346 -11.09 14.58 -16.11
CA THR A 346 -11.57 14.11 -17.41
C THR A 346 -12.85 13.29 -17.21
N PRO A 347 -13.92 13.54 -17.98
CA PRO A 347 -15.14 12.75 -17.85
C PRO A 347 -14.87 11.29 -18.20
N ILE A 348 -15.55 10.37 -17.50
CA ILE A 348 -15.66 8.97 -17.95
C ILE A 348 -16.82 8.91 -18.94
N VAL A 349 -16.58 8.42 -20.16
CA VAL A 349 -17.55 8.54 -21.27
C VAL A 349 -17.86 7.18 -21.87
N ILE A 350 -19.15 6.84 -22.01
CA ILE A 350 -19.57 5.73 -22.87
C ILE A 350 -19.27 6.10 -24.33
N CYS A 351 -18.38 5.34 -24.97
CA CYS A 351 -17.93 5.61 -26.32
C CYS A 351 -18.81 4.89 -27.36
N PRO A 352 -19.03 5.49 -28.54
CA PRO A 352 -19.57 4.75 -29.68
C PRO A 352 -18.56 3.69 -30.13
N VAL A 353 -19.04 2.48 -30.38
CA VAL A 353 -18.24 1.40 -30.95
C VAL A 353 -18.35 1.47 -32.47
N PRO A 354 -17.22 1.48 -33.22
CA PRO A 354 -17.26 1.46 -34.68
C PRO A 354 -17.94 0.18 -35.18
N SER A 355 -18.91 0.34 -36.08
CA SER A 355 -19.65 -0.74 -36.74
C SER A 355 -18.86 -1.39 -37.87
#